data_AF-A0A3R7KTV0-F1
#
_entry.id   AF-A0A3R7KTV0-F1
#
_cell.length_a   1.000
_cell.length_b   1.000
_cell.length_c   1.000
_cell.angle_alpha   90.00
_cell.angle_beta   90.00
_cell.angle_gamma   90.00
#
_symmetry.space_group_name_H-M   'P 1'
#
loop_
_entity.id
_entity.type
_entity.pdbx_description
1 polymer ?
#
loop_
_entity_poly.entity_id
_entity_poly.type
_entity_poly.pdbx_seq_one_letter_code
_entity_poly.pdbx_strand_id
1 'polypeptide(L)'
;MVREVPRKGEGAAQAYTVAAEGEGKEWEPIRIVVSMEDLSDASKYCTKEDEKKPNFKGQELKCRKEEVLTADWNKTLVNEVIPVALKLHAERLLVRRLKTPLKVPKFTQEHGFCQYFKVPEGHHDAGVENADMVLYVAARSIYGAWGLPCAFGADGRPIAGALHLPPSQPLSVMHTSRTAAHAIAHALGFDAKQMKKHSMLTTVSAVRGGSSPVTVAKSPVTLNKTKAHYGCDKLQGMELQGCDGTEECYLSLRNAKDELMSGLGGYTAGYYTR
;
A
#
# COMPACT_ATOMS: atom_id res chain seq x y z
N MET A 1 1.88 21.74 -20.96
CA MET A 1 0.42 21.65 -20.99
C MET A 1 0.03 20.52 -21.91
N VAL A 2 -0.20 19.32 -21.39
CA VAL A 2 -1.10 18.34 -22.00
C VAL A 2 -1.79 17.65 -20.84
N ARG A 3 -3.08 17.93 -20.74
CA ARG A 3 -4.02 17.43 -19.76
C ARG A 3 -4.90 16.49 -20.58
N GLU A 4 -4.85 15.20 -20.32
CA GLU A 4 -5.87 14.30 -20.86
C GLU A 4 -6.97 14.13 -19.81
N VAL A 5 -8.17 14.56 -20.21
CA VAL A 5 -9.46 14.31 -19.57
C VAL A 5 -10.42 13.86 -20.69
N PRO A 6 -11.57 13.27 -20.35
CA PRO A 6 -11.83 11.85 -20.27
C PRO A 6 -12.50 11.34 -21.56
N ARG A 7 -12.32 10.06 -21.92
CA ARG A 7 -13.24 9.42 -22.87
C ARG A 7 -14.42 8.82 -22.10
N LYS A 8 -15.60 9.13 -22.63
CA LYS A 8 -16.92 8.98 -22.05
C LYS A 8 -17.31 7.49 -21.97
N GLY A 9 -17.66 7.03 -20.77
CA GLY A 9 -18.35 5.76 -20.53
C GLY A 9 -17.43 4.55 -20.32
N GLU A 10 -16.97 4.34 -19.08
CA GLU A 10 -16.56 3.05 -18.50
C GLU A 10 -16.36 3.25 -16.99
N GLY A 11 -16.65 2.22 -16.19
CA GLY A 11 -16.79 2.29 -14.72
C GLY A 11 -15.57 2.82 -13.96
N ALA A 12 -15.77 3.14 -12.68
CA ALA A 12 -14.90 3.89 -11.77
C ALA A 12 -13.51 3.25 -11.48
N ALA A 13 -12.67 3.13 -12.50
CA ALA A 13 -11.27 2.71 -12.41
C ALA A 13 -10.38 3.71 -13.15
N GLN A 14 -9.58 4.50 -12.41
CA GLN A 14 -8.55 5.36 -13.01
C GLN A 14 -7.23 4.59 -13.07
N ALA A 15 -6.67 4.45 -14.28
CA ALA A 15 -5.34 3.90 -14.49
C ALA A 15 -4.30 5.03 -14.53
N TYR A 16 -3.25 4.92 -13.72
CA TYR A 16 -2.11 5.85 -13.74
C TYR A 16 -0.95 5.21 -14.51
N THR A 17 -0.49 5.85 -15.58
CA THR A 17 0.70 5.42 -16.34
C THR A 17 1.73 6.55 -16.35
N VAL A 18 2.97 6.24 -15.92
CA VAL A 18 4.13 7.12 -16.07
C VAL A 18 5.15 6.34 -16.91
N ALA A 19 5.53 6.89 -18.07
CA ALA A 19 6.54 6.28 -18.94
C ALA A 19 7.94 6.71 -18.48
N ALA A 20 8.82 5.74 -18.22
CA ALA A 20 10.25 5.97 -18.09
C ALA A 20 10.93 5.43 -19.35
N GLU A 21 11.76 6.25 -20.02
CA GLU A 21 12.53 5.82 -21.19
C GLU A 21 13.72 4.97 -20.76
N GLY A 22 13.75 3.74 -21.28
CA GLY A 22 14.97 2.93 -21.49
C GLY A 22 15.58 2.22 -20.28
N GLU A 23 15.33 0.91 -20.15
CA GLU A 23 16.33 -0.17 -20.30
C GLU A 23 15.68 -1.54 -20.09
N GLY A 24 15.76 -2.39 -21.13
CA GLY A 24 15.22 -3.76 -21.16
C GLY A 24 13.72 -3.84 -21.41
N LYS A 25 13.29 -4.36 -22.58
CA LYS A 25 11.87 -4.61 -22.95
C LYS A 25 11.09 -5.53 -21.98
N GLU A 26 11.70 -5.95 -20.87
CA GLU A 26 11.16 -6.91 -19.90
C GLU A 26 10.66 -6.26 -18.60
N TRP A 27 11.22 -5.11 -18.19
CA TRP A 27 10.86 -4.43 -16.94
C TRP A 27 10.30 -3.05 -17.23
N GLU A 28 9.09 -2.78 -16.76
CA GLU A 28 8.38 -1.53 -17.03
C GLU A 28 7.72 -1.00 -15.74
N PRO A 29 7.41 0.30 -15.65
CA PRO A 29 6.71 0.86 -14.51
C PRO A 29 5.42 0.09 -14.19
N ILE A 30 5.23 -0.23 -12.91
CA ILE A 30 4.05 -0.95 -12.41
C ILE A 30 2.77 -0.17 -12.73
N ARG A 31 1.75 -0.89 -13.22
CA ARG A 31 0.41 -0.36 -13.42
C ARG A 31 -0.47 -0.81 -12.27
N ILE A 32 -0.84 0.14 -11.41
CA ILE A 32 -1.76 -0.08 -10.30
C ILE A 32 -3.10 0.55 -10.68
N VAL A 33 -4.12 -0.28 -10.85
CA VAL A 33 -5.51 0.19 -11.05
C VAL A 33 -6.18 0.28 -9.70
N VAL A 34 -6.97 1.32 -9.48
CA VAL A 34 -7.66 1.54 -8.21
C VAL A 34 -9.16 1.48 -8.37
N SER A 35 -9.81 0.68 -7.52
CA SER A 35 -11.27 0.64 -7.37
C SER A 35 -11.68 1.55 -6.21
N MET A 36 -12.51 2.55 -6.52
CA MET A 36 -13.06 3.52 -5.56
C MET A 36 -14.53 3.25 -5.23
N GLU A 37 -15.00 2.02 -5.48
CA GLU A 37 -16.41 1.65 -5.28
C GLU A 37 -16.88 1.88 -3.85
N ASP A 38 -16.08 1.52 -2.85
CA ASP A 38 -16.43 1.75 -1.44
C ASP A 38 -16.39 3.24 -1.04
N LEU A 39 -15.72 4.12 -1.80
CA LEU A 39 -15.75 5.58 -1.60
C LEU A 39 -16.91 6.26 -2.32
N SER A 40 -17.56 5.56 -3.25
CA SER A 40 -18.68 6.07 -4.06
C SER A 40 -20.04 5.55 -3.57
N ASP A 41 -20.02 4.51 -2.74
CA ASP A 41 -21.21 3.88 -2.17
C ASP A 41 -21.48 4.42 -0.76
N ALA A 42 -22.52 5.25 -0.61
CA ALA A 42 -22.90 5.84 0.67
C ALA A 42 -23.27 4.80 1.75
N SER A 43 -23.49 3.53 1.41
CA SER A 43 -23.67 2.45 2.39
C SER A 43 -22.36 2.01 3.05
N LYS A 44 -21.20 2.35 2.46
CA LYS A 44 -19.88 1.84 2.84
C LYS A 44 -19.08 2.77 3.75
N TYR A 45 -19.36 4.06 3.74
CA TYR A 45 -18.69 5.05 4.57
C TYR A 45 -19.68 5.90 5.36
N CYS A 46 -19.20 6.57 6.40
CA CYS A 46 -20.05 7.43 7.24
C CYS A 46 -20.38 8.73 6.51
N THR A 47 -21.67 8.98 6.31
CA THR A 47 -22.16 10.24 5.71
C THR A 47 -22.61 11.24 6.77
N LYS A 48 -22.95 10.74 7.96
CA LYS A 48 -23.27 11.55 9.15
C LYS A 48 -22.97 10.78 10.44
N GLU A 49 -22.91 11.51 11.54
CA GLU A 49 -22.78 10.93 12.88
C GLU A 49 -23.95 9.97 13.17
N ASP A 50 -23.68 8.98 14.00
CA ASP A 50 -24.65 8.01 14.52
C ASP A 50 -25.19 6.95 13.55
N GLU A 51 -24.83 6.99 12.26
CA GLU A 51 -25.10 5.89 11.32
C GLU A 51 -24.35 4.61 11.71
N LYS A 52 -24.87 3.43 11.33
CA LYS A 52 -24.07 2.19 11.36
C LYS A 52 -23.51 1.92 9.97
N LYS A 53 -22.20 1.75 9.89
CA LYS A 53 -21.45 1.49 8.65
C LYS A 53 -20.36 0.44 8.92
N PRO A 54 -19.96 -0.33 7.89
CA PRO A 54 -18.89 -1.31 8.03
C PRO A 54 -17.58 -0.66 8.47
N ASN A 55 -16.82 -1.35 9.32
CA ASN A 55 -15.49 -0.93 9.76
C ASN A 55 -14.34 -1.53 8.93
N PHE A 56 -14.67 -2.29 7.87
CA PHE A 56 -13.74 -3.07 7.05
C PHE A 56 -12.89 -4.09 7.83
N LYS A 57 -13.36 -4.45 9.03
CA LYS A 57 -12.79 -5.47 9.94
C LYS A 57 -13.87 -6.41 10.49
N GLY A 58 -14.98 -6.55 9.75
CA GLY A 58 -16.05 -7.50 10.06
C GLY A 58 -17.13 -7.03 11.04
N GLN A 59 -17.13 -5.75 11.40
CA GLN A 59 -18.16 -5.19 12.28
C GLN A 59 -18.84 -3.99 11.61
N GLU A 60 -20.10 -3.78 11.96
CA GLU A 60 -20.80 -2.52 11.69
C GLU A 60 -20.85 -1.70 12.96
N LEU A 61 -20.16 -0.56 12.94
CA LEU A 61 -20.02 0.31 14.10
C LEU A 61 -20.73 1.64 13.85
N LYS A 62 -21.18 2.25 14.95
CA LYS A 62 -21.74 3.59 14.95
C LYS A 62 -20.67 4.58 14.46
N CYS A 63 -21.05 5.50 13.59
CA CYS A 63 -20.19 6.55 13.06
C CYS A 63 -20.01 7.64 14.13
N ARG A 64 -18.76 7.91 14.49
CA ARG A 64 -18.42 9.13 15.24
C ARG A 64 -18.40 10.33 14.31
N LYS A 65 -18.55 11.53 14.86
CA LYS A 65 -18.48 12.78 14.10
C LYS A 65 -17.18 12.91 13.30
N GLU A 66 -16.05 12.50 13.87
CA GLU A 66 -14.73 12.56 13.23
C GLU A 66 -14.56 11.51 12.12
N GLU A 67 -15.45 10.52 12.04
CA GLU A 67 -15.41 9.45 11.04
C GLU A 67 -16.26 9.76 9.80
N VAL A 68 -16.97 10.89 9.79
CA VAL A 68 -17.77 11.34 8.66
C VAL A 68 -16.86 11.75 7.51
N LEU A 69 -16.99 11.07 6.38
CA LEU A 69 -16.29 11.39 5.14
C LEU A 69 -17.05 12.49 4.41
N THR A 70 -16.55 13.73 4.51
CA THR A 70 -17.16 14.87 3.81
C THR A 70 -16.95 14.77 2.31
N ALA A 71 -17.84 15.39 1.53
CA ALA A 71 -17.74 15.39 0.07
C ALA A 71 -16.43 16.04 -0.42
N ASP A 72 -16.00 17.14 0.20
CA ASP A 72 -14.75 17.83 -0.12
C ASP A 72 -13.54 16.94 0.16
N TRP A 73 -13.51 16.27 1.31
CA TRP A 73 -12.40 15.38 1.64
C TRP A 73 -12.38 14.14 0.75
N ASN A 74 -13.54 13.54 0.44
CA ASN A 74 -13.61 12.43 -0.51
C ASN A 74 -13.08 12.84 -1.88
N LYS A 75 -13.40 14.06 -2.33
CA LYS A 75 -12.84 14.63 -3.56
C LYS A 75 -11.32 14.78 -3.49
N THR A 76 -10.77 15.23 -2.36
CA THR A 76 -9.31 15.32 -2.16
C THR A 76 -8.65 13.93 -2.12
N LEU A 77 -9.26 12.95 -1.47
CA LEU A 77 -8.76 11.57 -1.46
C LEU A 77 -8.64 11.01 -2.88
N VAL A 78 -9.72 11.11 -3.64
CA VAL A 78 -9.83 10.54 -4.99
C VAL A 78 -8.94 11.27 -6.00
N ASN A 79 -8.90 12.61 -5.97
CA ASN A 79 -8.25 13.39 -7.03
C ASN A 79 -6.82 13.83 -6.73
N GLU A 80 -6.39 13.76 -5.46
CA GLU A 80 -5.06 14.24 -5.07
C GLU A 80 -4.26 13.19 -4.31
N VAL A 81 -4.75 12.74 -3.15
CA VAL A 81 -3.97 11.89 -2.23
C VAL A 81 -3.60 10.55 -2.87
N ILE A 82 -4.60 9.83 -3.38
CA ILE A 82 -4.38 8.50 -3.95
C ILE A 82 -3.50 8.58 -5.22
N PRO A 83 -3.77 9.46 -6.20
CA PRO A 83 -2.88 9.66 -7.34
C PRO A 83 -1.42 9.92 -6.95
N VAL A 84 -1.15 10.82 -5.99
CA VAL A 84 0.22 11.14 -5.57
C VAL A 84 0.88 9.94 -4.90
N ALA A 85 0.15 9.21 -4.05
CA ALA A 85 0.66 8.02 -3.38
C ALA A 85 1.03 6.91 -4.38
N LEU A 86 0.17 6.63 -5.36
CA LEU A 86 0.45 5.65 -6.41
C LEU A 86 1.65 6.05 -7.26
N LYS A 87 1.74 7.34 -7.62
CA LYS A 87 2.86 7.88 -8.41
C LYS A 87 4.21 7.64 -7.73
N LEU A 88 4.28 7.78 -6.40
CA LEU A 88 5.52 7.49 -5.66
C LEU A 88 6.02 6.07 -5.89
N HIS A 89 5.12 5.08 -5.95
CA HIS A 89 5.46 3.69 -6.26
C HIS A 89 5.71 3.44 -7.74
N ALA A 90 4.83 3.93 -8.63
CA ALA A 90 4.91 3.69 -10.07
C ALA A 90 6.21 4.22 -10.69
N GLU A 91 6.75 5.33 -10.17
CA GLU A 91 8.04 5.89 -10.61
C GLU A 91 9.27 5.10 -10.16
N ARG A 92 9.13 4.17 -9.21
CA ARG A 92 10.26 3.49 -8.55
C ARG A 92 10.23 1.98 -8.70
N LEU A 93 9.05 1.40 -8.88
CA LEU A 93 8.87 -0.04 -8.98
C LEU A 93 8.68 -0.43 -10.45
N LEU A 94 9.71 -1.07 -10.99
CA LEU A 94 9.63 -1.74 -12.29
C LEU A 94 9.19 -3.19 -12.09
N VAL A 95 8.37 -3.68 -13.01
CA VAL A 95 7.80 -5.02 -12.97
C VAL A 95 7.77 -5.63 -14.37
N ARG A 96 7.77 -6.96 -14.42
CA ARG A 96 7.36 -7.69 -15.63
C ARG A 96 5.85 -7.57 -15.75
N ARG A 97 5.38 -6.85 -16.77
CA ARG A 97 3.95 -6.55 -16.94
C ARG A 97 3.14 -7.81 -17.24
N LEU A 98 1.94 -7.86 -16.69
CA LEU A 98 0.95 -8.85 -17.09
C LEU A 98 0.52 -8.57 -18.54
N LYS A 99 0.47 -9.64 -19.33
CA LYS A 99 0.12 -9.60 -20.76
C LYS A 99 -1.37 -9.83 -21.04
N THR A 100 -2.11 -10.26 -20.02
CA THR A 100 -3.54 -10.55 -20.08
C THR A 100 -4.26 -9.73 -19.01
N PRO A 101 -5.57 -9.50 -19.15
CA PRO A 101 -6.36 -8.87 -18.09
C PRO A 101 -6.16 -9.58 -16.74
N LEU A 102 -5.98 -8.78 -15.68
CA LEU A 102 -5.74 -9.27 -14.33
C LEU A 102 -7.08 -9.66 -13.70
N LYS A 103 -7.28 -10.95 -13.44
CA LYS A 103 -8.46 -11.46 -12.74
C LYS A 103 -8.22 -11.47 -11.24
N VAL A 104 -9.14 -10.89 -10.49
CA VAL A 104 -9.12 -10.88 -9.02
C VAL A 104 -9.98 -12.04 -8.52
N PRO A 105 -9.52 -12.88 -7.58
CA PRO A 105 -10.37 -13.93 -7.02
C PRO A 105 -11.51 -13.35 -6.18
N LYS A 106 -12.59 -14.12 -5.99
CA LYS A 106 -13.62 -13.76 -5.01
C LYS A 106 -13.03 -13.81 -3.61
N PHE A 107 -13.09 -12.69 -2.89
CA PHE A 107 -12.60 -12.65 -1.52
C PHE A 107 -13.57 -13.37 -0.59
N THR A 108 -13.02 -14.31 0.17
CA THR A 108 -13.71 -15.14 1.18
C THR A 108 -13.11 -14.88 2.56
N GLN A 109 -13.58 -15.58 3.58
CA GLN A 109 -13.02 -15.50 4.93
C GLN A 109 -11.50 -15.78 4.98
N GLU A 110 -10.98 -16.61 4.08
CA GLU A 110 -9.54 -16.91 3.97
C GLU A 110 -8.68 -15.69 3.61
N HIS A 111 -9.31 -14.66 3.04
CA HIS A 111 -8.66 -13.41 2.63
C HIS A 111 -8.67 -12.34 3.75
N GLY A 112 -9.07 -12.71 4.97
CA GLY A 112 -9.06 -11.82 6.13
C GLY A 112 -9.90 -10.57 5.91
N PHE A 113 -9.32 -9.39 6.12
CA PHE A 113 -10.06 -8.12 5.97
C PHE A 113 -10.44 -7.78 4.53
N CYS A 114 -9.80 -8.38 3.53
CA CYS A 114 -10.12 -8.11 2.11
C CYS A 114 -11.56 -8.47 1.75
N GLN A 115 -12.15 -9.45 2.44
CA GLN A 115 -13.54 -9.87 2.20
C GLN A 115 -14.57 -8.75 2.42
N TYR A 116 -14.20 -7.66 3.09
CA TYR A 116 -15.09 -6.54 3.38
C TYR A 116 -15.06 -5.44 2.32
N PHE A 117 -14.14 -5.52 1.35
CA PHE A 117 -14.02 -4.57 0.25
C PHE A 117 -14.92 -4.97 -0.92
N LYS A 118 -15.51 -3.98 -1.58
CA LYS A 118 -16.33 -4.19 -2.75
C LYS A 118 -15.45 -4.41 -3.98
N VAL A 119 -15.55 -5.60 -4.56
CA VAL A 119 -14.92 -5.95 -5.83
C VAL A 119 -15.99 -5.92 -6.94
N PRO A 120 -15.83 -5.11 -8.00
CA PRO A 120 -16.72 -5.18 -9.16
C PRO A 120 -16.71 -6.58 -9.78
N GLU A 121 -17.89 -7.10 -10.14
CA GLU A 121 -18.01 -8.45 -10.75
C GLU A 121 -17.13 -8.61 -12.01
N GLY A 122 -17.00 -7.55 -12.81
CA GLY A 122 -16.13 -7.55 -13.99
C GLY A 122 -14.65 -7.83 -13.69
N HIS A 123 -14.17 -7.53 -12.48
CA HIS A 123 -12.79 -7.82 -12.06
C HIS A 123 -12.55 -9.32 -11.84
N HIS A 124 -13.60 -10.10 -11.55
CA HIS A 124 -13.51 -11.55 -11.39
C HIS A 124 -13.50 -12.27 -12.74
N ASP A 125 -14.40 -11.86 -13.64
CA ASP A 125 -14.67 -12.62 -14.86
C ASP A 125 -13.84 -12.14 -16.05
N ALA A 126 -14.09 -10.92 -16.53
CA ALA A 126 -13.35 -10.33 -17.63
C ALA A 126 -11.91 -9.99 -17.22
N GLY A 127 -11.74 -9.54 -15.98
CA GLY A 127 -10.49 -9.04 -15.44
C GLY A 127 -10.26 -7.57 -15.76
N VAL A 128 -9.22 -7.01 -15.18
CA VAL A 128 -8.84 -5.60 -15.33
C VAL A 128 -7.75 -5.49 -16.38
N GLU A 129 -8.03 -4.77 -17.46
CA GLU A 129 -7.03 -4.52 -18.49
C GLU A 129 -5.90 -3.63 -17.98
N ASN A 130 -4.71 -3.80 -18.56
CA ASN A 130 -3.55 -2.95 -18.30
C ASN A 130 -3.20 -2.79 -16.81
N ALA A 131 -3.50 -3.79 -15.99
CA ALA A 131 -3.20 -3.81 -14.57
C ALA A 131 -2.13 -4.86 -14.26
N ASP A 132 -1.21 -4.52 -13.38
CA ASP A 132 -0.31 -5.49 -12.75
C ASP A 132 -0.66 -5.70 -11.26
N MET A 133 -1.47 -4.80 -10.70
CA MET A 133 -2.13 -4.93 -9.40
C MET A 133 -3.43 -4.12 -9.41
N VAL A 134 -4.45 -4.59 -8.68
CA VAL A 134 -5.68 -3.83 -8.37
C VAL A 134 -5.74 -3.49 -6.89
N LEU A 135 -5.93 -2.22 -6.55
CA LEU A 135 -6.06 -1.73 -5.18
C LEU A 135 -7.52 -1.34 -4.88
N TYR A 136 -8.10 -1.88 -3.82
CA TYR A 136 -9.46 -1.57 -3.39
C TYR A 136 -9.43 -0.61 -2.21
N VAL A 137 -10.08 0.55 -2.34
CA VAL A 137 -9.93 1.66 -1.39
C VAL A 137 -11.22 1.91 -0.62
N ALA A 138 -11.09 2.05 0.70
CA ALA A 138 -12.16 2.45 1.60
C ALA A 138 -11.69 3.55 2.57
N ALA A 139 -12.63 4.26 3.20
CA ALA A 139 -12.33 5.22 4.24
C ALA A 139 -13.37 5.17 5.38
N ARG A 140 -12.92 4.96 6.62
CA ARG A 140 -13.83 4.77 7.75
C ARG A 140 -13.28 5.12 9.12
N SER A 141 -12.09 4.63 9.48
CA SER A 141 -11.52 4.79 10.81
C SER A 141 -10.50 5.92 10.86
N ILE A 142 -10.48 6.68 11.96
CA ILE A 142 -9.46 7.71 12.21
C ILE A 142 -8.12 7.13 12.73
N TYR A 143 -8.05 5.84 13.05
CA TYR A 143 -6.87 5.20 13.65
C TYR A 143 -5.77 4.84 12.63
N GLY A 144 -5.51 5.75 11.69
CA GLY A 144 -4.45 5.62 10.69
C GLY A 144 -4.87 4.90 9.39
N ALA A 145 -4.01 5.08 8.38
CA ALA A 145 -4.11 4.32 7.14
C ALA A 145 -3.46 2.94 7.32
N TRP A 146 -3.99 1.93 6.64
CA TRP A 146 -3.39 0.61 6.58
C TRP A 146 -3.63 0.00 5.20
N GLY A 147 -2.77 -0.92 4.81
CA GLY A 147 -2.92 -1.66 3.57
C GLY A 147 -2.31 -3.05 3.68
N LEU A 148 -2.84 -4.00 2.91
CA LEU A 148 -2.40 -5.39 2.96
C LEU A 148 -2.66 -6.09 1.63
N PRO A 149 -1.85 -7.11 1.28
CA PRO A 149 -2.07 -7.89 0.07
C PRO A 149 -3.29 -8.80 0.26
N CYS A 150 -4.17 -8.82 -0.73
CA CYS A 150 -5.39 -9.62 -0.75
C CYS A 150 -5.26 -10.88 -1.57
N ALA A 151 -4.57 -10.83 -2.70
CA ALA A 151 -4.37 -11.98 -3.57
C ALA A 151 -2.99 -11.96 -4.21
N PHE A 152 -2.49 -13.15 -4.53
CA PHE A 152 -1.18 -13.35 -5.13
C PHE A 152 -1.30 -14.09 -6.47
N GLY A 153 -0.48 -13.72 -7.43
CA GLY A 153 -0.30 -14.45 -8.68
C GLY A 153 0.46 -15.76 -8.48
N ALA A 154 0.56 -16.56 -9.54
CA ALA A 154 1.26 -17.84 -9.52
C ALA A 154 2.77 -17.70 -9.21
N ASP A 155 3.36 -16.56 -9.53
CA ASP A 155 4.74 -16.19 -9.20
C ASP A 155 4.91 -15.68 -7.76
N GLY A 156 3.83 -15.63 -6.98
CA GLY A 156 3.81 -15.13 -5.61
C GLY A 156 3.75 -13.61 -5.49
N ARG A 157 3.59 -12.87 -6.59
CA ARG A 157 3.47 -11.41 -6.58
C ARG A 157 2.07 -10.97 -6.11
N PRO A 158 1.93 -9.95 -5.25
CA PRO A 158 0.63 -9.34 -4.97
C PRO A 158 -0.04 -8.81 -6.24
N ILE A 159 -1.26 -9.29 -6.53
CA ILE A 159 -2.07 -8.87 -7.68
C ILE A 159 -3.32 -8.10 -7.26
N ALA A 160 -3.73 -8.21 -6.00
CA ALA A 160 -4.79 -7.40 -5.42
C ALA A 160 -4.41 -6.99 -4.00
N GLY A 161 -4.81 -5.81 -3.59
CA GLY A 161 -4.59 -5.31 -2.23
C GLY A 161 -5.75 -4.45 -1.74
N ALA A 162 -5.85 -4.34 -0.43
CA ALA A 162 -6.78 -3.44 0.25
C ALA A 162 -6.02 -2.22 0.75
N LEU A 163 -6.65 -1.05 0.68
CA LEU A 163 -6.18 0.19 1.24
C LEU A 163 -7.32 0.84 2.02
N HIS A 164 -7.09 1.12 3.28
CA HIS A 164 -7.99 1.90 4.10
C HIS A 164 -7.34 3.24 4.46
N LEU A 165 -8.08 4.33 4.26
CA LEU A 165 -7.63 5.68 4.56
C LEU A 165 -8.49 6.33 5.66
N PRO A 166 -7.95 7.29 6.42
CA PRO A 166 -8.75 8.09 7.34
C PRO A 166 -9.82 8.92 6.61
N PRO A 167 -11.08 8.93 7.11
CA PRO A 167 -12.20 9.65 6.48
C PRO A 167 -12.18 11.16 6.74
N SER A 168 -11.28 11.62 7.58
CA SER A 168 -11.06 13.03 7.87
C SER A 168 -9.58 13.21 8.22
N GLN A 169 -9.07 14.42 8.06
CA GLN A 169 -7.66 14.66 8.39
C GLN A 169 -7.37 16.04 8.96
N PRO A 170 -6.41 16.12 9.90
CA PRO A 170 -5.86 17.39 10.38
C PRO A 170 -4.64 17.93 9.59
N LEU A 171 -4.15 17.26 8.54
CA LEU A 171 -2.85 17.55 7.88
C LEU A 171 -2.95 17.73 6.35
N SER A 172 -1.86 18.16 5.70
CA SER A 172 -1.83 18.50 4.27
C SER A 172 -1.91 17.28 3.33
N VAL A 173 -2.33 17.52 2.08
CA VAL A 173 -2.37 16.51 1.00
C VAL A 173 -1.04 15.78 0.84
N MET A 174 0.08 16.52 0.87
CA MET A 174 1.43 15.93 0.77
C MET A 174 1.72 14.93 1.89
N HIS A 175 1.35 15.27 3.12
CA HIS A 175 1.55 14.40 4.27
C HIS A 175 0.71 13.12 4.10
N THR A 176 -0.57 13.29 3.82
CA THR A 176 -1.53 12.20 3.58
C THR A 176 -1.07 11.25 2.48
N SER A 177 -0.55 11.79 1.39
CA SER A 177 -0.13 11.00 0.24
C SER A 177 1.02 10.07 0.60
N ARG A 178 1.91 10.48 1.52
CA ARG A 178 3.00 9.62 2.01
C ARG A 178 2.51 8.59 3.03
N THR A 179 1.57 8.95 3.90
CA THR A 179 0.87 7.96 4.75
C THR A 179 0.15 6.91 3.91
N ALA A 180 -0.53 7.32 2.84
CA ALA A 180 -1.16 6.41 1.89
C ALA A 180 -0.12 5.57 1.15
N ALA A 181 1.02 6.14 0.73
CA ALA A 181 2.10 5.39 0.10
C ALA A 181 2.72 4.35 1.05
N HIS A 182 2.86 4.65 2.34
CA HIS A 182 3.29 3.69 3.35
C HIS A 182 2.32 2.48 3.40
N ALA A 183 1.02 2.75 3.49
CA ALA A 183 -0.01 1.69 3.47
C ALA A 183 -0.02 0.90 2.15
N ILE A 184 0.16 1.57 1.01
CA ILE A 184 0.26 0.92 -0.31
C ILE A 184 1.49 0.02 -0.40
N ALA A 185 2.62 0.40 0.21
CA ALA A 185 3.80 -0.45 0.25
C ALA A 185 3.54 -1.80 0.95
N HIS A 186 2.77 -1.79 2.04
CA HIS A 186 2.31 -3.03 2.67
C HIS A 186 1.41 -3.83 1.72
N ALA A 187 0.46 -3.19 1.04
CA ALA A 187 -0.39 -3.85 0.03
C ALA A 187 0.42 -4.44 -1.15
N LEU A 188 1.56 -3.83 -1.47
CA LEU A 188 2.53 -4.29 -2.49
C LEU A 188 3.48 -5.40 -2.00
N GLY A 189 3.34 -5.84 -0.74
CA GLY A 189 4.11 -6.97 -0.20
C GLY A 189 5.32 -6.60 0.64
N PHE A 190 5.44 -5.35 1.11
CA PHE A 190 6.36 -5.02 2.19
C PHE A 190 5.85 -5.62 3.50
N ASP A 191 6.03 -6.92 3.70
CA ASP A 191 5.59 -7.61 4.90
C ASP A 191 6.55 -8.74 5.29
N ALA A 192 6.60 -9.04 6.59
CA ALA A 192 7.53 -10.04 7.12
C ALA A 192 7.28 -11.44 6.55
N LYS A 193 6.03 -11.80 6.21
CA LYS A 193 5.71 -13.13 5.67
C LYS A 193 6.32 -13.31 4.29
N GLN A 194 6.23 -12.31 3.42
CA GLN A 194 6.89 -12.33 2.11
C GLN A 194 8.40 -12.30 2.25
N MET A 195 8.95 -11.43 3.10
CA MET A 195 10.40 -11.38 3.32
C MET A 195 10.95 -12.72 3.83
N LYS A 196 10.23 -13.42 4.73
CA LYS A 196 10.58 -14.78 5.20
C LYS A 196 10.48 -15.80 4.06
N LYS A 197 9.38 -15.81 3.31
CA LYS A 197 9.17 -16.72 2.16
C LYS A 197 10.28 -16.62 1.12
N HIS A 198 10.80 -15.41 0.90
CA HIS A 198 11.89 -15.13 -0.05
C HIS A 198 13.29 -15.20 0.59
N SER A 199 13.43 -15.73 1.81
CA SER A 199 14.71 -15.87 2.52
C SER A 199 15.50 -14.55 2.67
N MET A 200 14.79 -13.43 2.76
CA MET A 200 15.38 -12.09 2.83
C MET A 200 15.78 -11.68 4.26
N LEU A 201 15.35 -12.43 5.28
CA LEU A 201 15.60 -12.09 6.68
C LEU A 201 16.71 -12.95 7.29
N THR A 202 17.43 -12.39 8.26
CA THR A 202 18.29 -13.12 9.20
C THR A 202 18.26 -12.44 10.56
N THR A 203 18.76 -13.11 11.59
CA THR A 203 18.94 -12.53 12.93
C THR A 203 20.41 -12.25 13.20
N VAL A 204 20.68 -11.16 13.93
CA VAL A 204 22.02 -10.75 14.36
C VAL A 204 22.02 -10.57 15.88
N SER A 205 22.91 -11.28 16.55
CA SER A 205 23.04 -11.22 18.02
C SER A 205 23.95 -10.08 18.46
N ALA A 206 23.85 -9.67 19.73
CA ALA A 206 24.72 -8.69 20.36
C ALA A 206 24.77 -7.31 19.65
N VAL A 207 23.73 -6.97 18.88
CA VAL A 207 23.64 -5.67 18.21
C VAL A 207 23.63 -4.58 19.28
N ARG A 208 24.69 -3.75 19.27
CA ARG A 208 24.93 -2.70 20.27
C ARG A 208 24.95 -3.23 21.71
N GLY A 209 25.44 -4.45 21.92
CA GLY A 209 25.51 -5.08 23.25
C GLY A 209 24.16 -5.58 23.78
N GLY A 210 23.11 -5.58 22.96
CA GLY A 210 21.79 -6.10 23.34
C GLY A 210 21.79 -7.63 23.47
N SER A 211 21.04 -8.14 24.46
CA SER A 211 20.88 -9.58 24.69
C SER A 211 19.96 -10.26 23.68
N SER A 212 18.98 -9.52 23.13
CA SER A 212 18.04 -10.04 22.16
C SER A 212 18.58 -9.96 20.73
N PRO A 213 18.37 -10.98 19.88
CA PRO A 213 18.73 -10.92 18.47
C PRO A 213 17.86 -9.88 17.74
N VAL A 214 18.45 -9.18 16.78
CA VAL A 214 17.77 -8.19 15.92
C VAL A 214 17.52 -8.80 14.56
N THR A 215 16.29 -8.69 14.06
CA THR A 215 15.94 -9.10 12.69
C THR A 215 16.47 -8.08 11.69
N VAL A 216 17.15 -8.55 10.64
CA VAL A 216 17.69 -7.70 9.57
C VAL A 216 17.28 -8.22 8.19
N ALA A 217 16.98 -7.29 7.28
CA ALA A 217 16.82 -7.58 5.86
C ALA A 217 18.20 -7.67 5.18
N LYS A 218 18.53 -8.84 4.67
CA LYS A 218 19.85 -9.22 4.13
C LYS A 218 19.86 -9.53 2.62
N SER A 219 18.79 -9.18 1.90
CA SER A 219 18.78 -9.36 0.44
C SER A 219 19.99 -8.63 -0.19
N PRO A 220 20.61 -9.13 -1.27
CA PRO A 220 21.83 -8.52 -1.82
C PRO A 220 21.67 -7.03 -2.14
N VAL A 221 20.52 -6.63 -2.70
CA VAL A 221 20.22 -5.24 -3.02
C VAL A 221 20.06 -4.40 -1.75
N THR A 222 19.27 -4.87 -0.78
CA THR A 222 19.09 -4.17 0.50
C THR A 222 20.42 -3.99 1.21
N LEU A 223 21.22 -5.06 1.31
CA LEU A 223 22.52 -5.03 1.99
C LEU A 223 23.46 -4.00 1.36
N ASN A 224 23.59 -3.98 0.03
CA ASN A 224 24.46 -3.04 -0.66
C ASN A 224 23.99 -1.59 -0.46
N LYS A 225 22.67 -1.34 -0.55
CA LYS A 225 22.10 -0.02 -0.30
C LYS A 225 22.29 0.44 1.14
N THR A 226 22.11 -0.45 2.11
CA THR A 226 22.36 -0.17 3.53
C THR A 226 23.82 0.19 3.78
N LYS A 227 24.77 -0.60 3.27
CA LYS A 227 26.21 -0.31 3.40
C LYS A 227 26.57 1.05 2.81
N ALA A 228 26.07 1.34 1.61
CA ALA A 228 26.32 2.61 0.94
C ALA A 228 25.70 3.80 1.70
N HIS A 229 24.46 3.67 2.16
CA HIS A 229 23.74 4.74 2.86
C HIS A 229 24.42 5.12 4.19
N TYR A 230 24.91 4.13 4.94
CA TYR A 230 25.56 4.36 6.25
C TYR A 230 27.09 4.40 6.19
N GLY A 231 27.70 4.21 5.00
CA GLY A 231 29.16 4.18 4.83
C GLY A 231 29.88 3.09 5.64
N CYS A 232 29.27 1.90 5.77
CA CYS A 232 29.81 0.84 6.64
C CYS A 232 29.70 -0.55 6.02
N ASP A 233 30.83 -1.07 5.52
CA ASP A 233 30.89 -2.36 4.81
C ASP A 233 30.69 -3.59 5.72
N LYS A 234 30.78 -3.41 7.04
CA LYS A 234 30.59 -4.47 8.02
C LYS A 234 29.11 -4.73 8.35
N LEU A 235 28.19 -3.90 7.86
CA LEU A 235 26.76 -4.11 8.08
C LEU A 235 26.32 -5.42 7.45
N GLN A 236 25.42 -6.12 8.14
CA GLN A 236 24.88 -7.43 7.73
C GLN A 236 23.49 -7.33 7.09
N GLY A 237 22.88 -6.14 7.11
CA GLY A 237 21.57 -5.88 6.53
C GLY A 237 20.93 -4.63 7.13
N MET A 238 19.73 -4.30 6.66
CA MET A 238 18.92 -3.24 7.25
C MET A 238 18.16 -3.77 8.46
N GLU A 239 18.36 -3.18 9.63
CA GLU A 239 17.61 -3.54 10.83
C GLU A 239 16.12 -3.27 10.66
N LEU A 240 15.30 -4.22 11.09
CA LEU A 240 13.85 -4.14 11.05
C LEU A 240 13.26 -4.13 12.47
N GLN A 241 12.01 -3.70 12.59
CA GLN A 241 11.24 -3.66 13.83
C GLN A 241 9.85 -4.26 13.61
N GLY A 242 9.34 -5.03 14.58
CA GLY A 242 8.00 -5.65 14.54
C GLY A 242 7.87 -6.94 13.69
N CYS A 243 8.97 -7.40 13.06
CA CYS A 243 8.91 -8.48 12.05
C CYS A 243 8.98 -9.91 12.62
N ASP A 244 9.10 -10.04 13.94
CA ASP A 244 9.14 -11.30 14.69
C ASP A 244 7.74 -11.78 15.15
N GLY A 245 6.76 -10.88 15.26
CA GLY A 245 5.39 -11.16 15.70
C GLY A 245 4.31 -11.10 14.60
N THR A 246 3.08 -10.80 15.03
CA THR A 246 1.92 -10.52 14.16
C THR A 246 1.80 -9.04 13.77
N GLU A 247 2.75 -8.22 14.23
CA GLU A 247 2.79 -6.79 13.95
C GLU A 247 3.25 -6.51 12.52
N GLU A 248 2.94 -5.32 12.04
CA GLU A 248 3.48 -4.81 10.78
C GLU A 248 5.00 -4.65 10.88
N CYS A 249 5.67 -4.99 9.79
CA CYS A 249 7.13 -5.02 9.72
C CYS A 249 7.63 -3.68 9.16
N TYR A 250 8.53 -3.03 9.89
CA TYR A 250 9.06 -1.71 9.53
C TYR A 250 10.57 -1.71 9.46
N LEU A 251 11.13 -0.72 8.75
CA LEU A 251 12.53 -0.35 8.92
C LEU A 251 12.73 0.23 10.32
N SER A 252 13.85 -0.14 10.96
CA SER A 252 14.16 0.31 12.32
C SER A 252 14.12 1.83 12.44
N LEU A 253 13.25 2.33 13.32
CA LEU A 253 13.06 3.77 13.51
C LEU A 253 14.36 4.49 13.90
N ARG A 254 15.21 3.80 14.67
CA ARG A 254 16.53 4.33 15.07
C ARG A 254 17.40 4.69 13.87
N ASN A 255 17.34 3.86 12.83
CA ASN A 255 18.26 3.93 11.70
C ASN A 255 17.64 4.65 10.49
N ALA A 256 16.32 4.58 10.36
CA ALA A 256 15.58 5.04 9.19
C ALA A 256 14.36 5.89 9.60
N LYS A 257 14.53 6.80 10.57
CA LYS A 257 13.45 7.57 11.18
C LYS A 257 12.52 8.23 10.15
N ASP A 258 13.10 8.93 9.19
CA ASP A 258 12.37 9.69 8.19
C ASP A 258 12.08 8.88 6.91
N GLU A 259 12.25 7.56 6.93
CA GLU A 259 11.99 6.66 5.79
C GLU A 259 10.49 6.34 5.67
N LEU A 260 10.01 6.14 4.44
CA LEU A 260 8.62 5.82 4.14
C LEU A 260 8.11 4.63 4.95
N MET A 261 8.88 3.55 5.07
CA MET A 261 8.56 2.30 5.76
C MET A 261 9.13 2.21 7.17
N SER A 262 9.47 3.34 7.79
CA SER A 262 9.75 3.39 9.22
C SER A 262 8.44 3.24 10.03
N GLY A 263 8.54 2.85 11.30
CA GLY A 263 7.36 2.78 12.17
C GLY A 263 6.67 4.13 12.41
N LEU A 264 7.33 5.25 12.10
CA LEU A 264 6.70 6.58 12.08
C LEU A 264 6.30 7.03 10.68
N GLY A 265 6.71 6.35 9.61
CA GLY A 265 6.48 6.77 8.22
C GLY A 265 5.00 7.00 7.89
N GLY A 266 4.11 6.18 8.43
CA GLY A 266 2.66 6.33 8.32
C GLY A 266 2.07 7.52 9.11
N TYR A 267 2.82 8.11 10.05
CA TYR A 267 2.40 9.22 10.91
C TYR A 267 3.13 10.54 10.65
N THR A 268 4.37 10.48 10.14
CA THR A 268 5.24 11.64 9.93
C THR A 268 5.51 11.93 8.46
N ALA A 269 4.86 11.19 7.55
CA ALA A 269 5.01 11.33 6.11
C ALA A 269 6.47 11.15 5.65
N GLY A 270 6.99 9.95 5.95
CA GLY A 270 8.36 9.52 5.62
C GLY A 270 8.69 9.62 4.12
N TYR A 271 9.98 9.79 3.83
CA TYR A 271 10.53 9.93 2.49
C TYR A 271 10.77 8.57 1.83
N TYR A 272 10.42 8.48 0.55
CA TYR A 272 10.78 7.33 -0.27
C TYR A 272 12.26 7.41 -0.63
N THR A 273 13.09 6.67 0.09
CA THR A 273 14.56 6.75 -0.04
C THR A 273 15.03 6.06 -1.33
N ARG A 274 16.04 6.62 -2.01
CA ARG A 274 16.62 6.12 -3.28
C ARG A 274 17.94 5.37 -3.05
#